data_AF-A0A4V0XIT1-F1
#
_entry.id   AF-A0A4V0XIT1-F1
#
_cell.length_a   1.000
_cell.length_b   1.000
_cell.length_c   1.000
_cell.angle_alpha   90.00
_cell.angle_beta   90.00
_cell.angle_gamma   90.00
#
_symmetry.space_group_name_H-M   'P 1'
#
loop_
_entity.id
_entity.type
_entity.pdbx_description
1 polymer ?
#
loop_
_entity_poly.entity_id
_entity_poly.type
_entity_poly.pdbx_seq_one_letter_code
_entity_poly.pdbx_strand_id
1 'polypeptide(L)'
;MGILATAFLYTYWTLHLTPFMPLQEAIVREFPGSAPRVNGGRKKIHKQTPMILRIAIKSETDPTSEAPADQQAMLHLRQRIAAMTRELQPLPGIEQLEVHVYKLLKEDQIRKQAWQLLMTDGAQWQPLDETGTTATVQKPTAAAAPGNSK
;
A
#
# COMPACT_ATOMS: atom_id res chain seq x y z
N MET A 1 43.57 1.77 5.57
CA MET A 1 42.50 2.60 6.18
C MET A 1 41.09 2.24 5.71
N GLY A 2 40.87 1.79 4.47
CA GLY A 2 39.52 1.42 4.00
C GLY A 2 38.83 0.28 4.77
N ILE A 3 39.59 -0.77 5.15
CA ILE A 3 39.05 -1.94 5.88
C ILE A 3 38.43 -1.56 7.23
N LEU A 4 39.07 -0.64 7.96
CA LEU A 4 38.55 -0.16 9.25
C LEU A 4 37.23 0.60 9.09
N ALA A 5 37.13 1.46 8.07
CA ALA A 5 35.89 2.20 7.78
C ALA A 5 34.74 1.25 7.39
N THR A 6 35.02 0.23 6.57
CA THR A 6 34.01 -0.77 6.17
C THR A 6 33.54 -1.62 7.34
N ALA A 7 34.45 -2.05 8.22
CA ALA A 7 34.10 -2.80 9.43
C ALA A 7 33.25 -1.96 10.40
N PHE A 8 33.59 -0.69 10.58
CA PHE A 8 32.83 0.22 11.44
C PHE A 8 31.41 0.45 10.92
N LEU A 9 31.27 0.71 9.60
CA LEU A 9 29.98 0.90 8.97
C LEU A 9 29.12 -0.36 9.05
N TYR A 10 29.71 -1.54 8.78
CA TYR A 10 29.04 -2.83 8.89
C TYR A 10 28.54 -3.06 10.33
N THR A 11 29.38 -2.82 11.33
CA THR A 11 29.03 -3.07 12.73
C THR A 11 27.94 -2.11 13.21
N TYR A 12 28.03 -0.83 12.83
CA TYR A 12 27.02 0.18 13.09
C TYR A 12 25.67 -0.17 12.47
N TRP A 13 25.68 -0.55 11.18
CA TRP A 13 24.51 -1.00 10.43
C TRP A 13 23.88 -2.21 11.12
N THR A 14 24.69 -3.22 11.45
CA THR A 14 24.24 -4.44 12.10
C THR A 14 23.58 -4.10 13.44
N LEU A 15 24.22 -3.34 14.30
CA LEU A 15 23.64 -2.94 15.60
C LEU A 15 22.32 -2.17 15.46
N HIS A 16 22.17 -1.32 14.44
CA HIS A 16 20.98 -0.48 14.26
C HIS A 16 19.80 -1.21 13.57
N LEU A 17 20.06 -2.22 12.75
CA LEU A 17 19.02 -2.91 11.98
C LEU A 17 18.64 -4.29 12.55
N THR A 18 19.57 -4.98 13.19
CA THR A 18 19.33 -6.29 13.83
C THR A 18 18.15 -6.30 14.80
N PRO A 19 17.92 -5.31 15.68
CA PRO A 19 16.80 -5.39 16.62
C PRO A 19 15.45 -5.54 15.90
N PHE A 20 15.28 -4.99 14.70
CA PHE A 20 14.01 -4.98 13.97
C PHE A 20 13.81 -6.16 13.02
N MET A 21 14.84 -6.98 12.78
CA MET A 21 14.75 -8.14 11.87
C MET A 21 13.74 -9.21 12.35
N PRO A 22 13.69 -9.60 13.63
CA PRO A 22 12.73 -10.61 14.09
C PRO A 22 11.26 -10.20 13.86
N LEU A 23 10.95 -8.91 14.03
CA LEU A 23 9.62 -8.39 13.77
C LEU A 23 9.29 -8.39 12.27
N GLN A 24 10.26 -8.04 11.41
CA GLN A 24 10.07 -8.12 9.95
C GLN A 24 9.80 -9.56 9.51
N GLU A 25 10.59 -10.52 9.98
CA GLU A 25 10.42 -11.94 9.64
C GLU A 25 9.07 -12.49 10.10
N ALA A 26 8.64 -12.15 11.32
CA ALA A 26 7.33 -12.56 11.82
C ALA A 26 6.18 -11.97 10.99
N ILE A 27 6.28 -10.70 10.60
CA ILE A 27 5.28 -10.06 9.73
C ILE A 27 5.27 -10.73 8.35
N VAL A 28 6.43 -11.05 7.75
CA VAL A 28 6.49 -11.77 6.46
C VAL A 28 5.88 -13.16 6.57
N ARG A 29 6.11 -13.86 7.69
CA ARG A 29 5.58 -15.20 7.94
C ARG A 29 4.06 -15.20 8.05
N GLU A 30 3.48 -14.21 8.73
CA GLU A 30 2.04 -14.06 8.88
C GLU A 30 1.38 -13.52 7.60
N PHE A 31 2.02 -12.56 6.94
CA PHE A 31 1.54 -11.87 5.74
C PHE A 31 2.55 -12.07 4.59
N PRO A 32 2.43 -13.15 3.80
CA PRO A 32 3.37 -13.42 2.71
C PRO A 32 3.30 -12.32 1.65
N GLY A 33 4.47 -11.87 1.16
CA GLY A 33 4.57 -10.83 0.14
C GLY A 33 4.38 -9.39 0.66
N SER A 34 4.27 -9.21 1.97
CA SER A 34 4.01 -7.92 2.62
C SER A 34 5.22 -6.97 2.67
N ALA A 35 6.43 -7.44 2.34
CA ALA A 35 7.67 -6.66 2.26
C ALA A 35 7.80 -5.57 3.36
N PRO A 36 7.72 -5.96 4.66
CA PRO A 36 7.61 -5.00 5.75
C PRO A 36 8.91 -4.25 5.96
N ARG A 37 8.79 -2.94 6.22
CA ARG A 37 9.91 -2.08 6.61
C ARG A 37 9.64 -1.53 7.99
N VAL A 38 10.52 -1.87 8.93
CA VAL A 38 10.41 -1.43 10.32
C VAL A 38 11.53 -0.43 10.60
N ASN A 39 11.15 0.76 11.06
CA ASN A 39 12.08 1.84 11.41
C ASN A 39 11.73 2.39 12.79
N GLY A 40 12.70 2.41 13.70
CA GLY A 40 12.59 3.13 14.98
C GLY A 40 13.17 4.53 14.89
N GLY A 41 12.51 5.52 15.49
CA GLY A 41 13.10 6.86 15.62
C GLY A 41 12.14 7.94 16.14
N ARG A 42 12.69 9.12 16.43
CA ARG A 42 11.92 10.30 16.84
C ARG A 42 11.66 11.22 15.66
N LYS A 43 10.41 11.66 15.47
CA LYS A 43 10.09 12.72 14.50
C LYS A 43 10.63 14.05 15.03
N LYS A 44 11.72 14.59 14.47
CA LYS A 44 12.36 15.85 14.93
C LYS A 44 12.95 15.72 16.35
N ILE A 45 14.17 15.16 16.41
CA ILE A 45 14.95 14.93 17.65
C ILE A 45 14.97 16.14 18.61
N HIS A 46 14.96 17.35 18.05
CA HIS A 46 15.03 18.62 18.77
C HIS A 46 13.73 19.05 19.48
N LYS A 47 12.61 18.35 19.31
CA LYS A 47 11.30 18.74 19.90
C LYS A 47 10.76 17.78 20.96
N GLN A 48 11.61 17.00 21.64
CA GLN A 48 11.20 16.00 22.65
C GLN A 48 9.99 15.15 22.21
N THR A 49 9.98 14.74 20.94
CA THR A 49 8.89 13.93 20.41
C THR A 49 9.02 12.47 20.87
N PRO A 50 7.89 11.75 20.99
CA PRO A 50 7.89 10.35 21.38
C PRO A 50 8.76 9.54 20.42
N MET A 51 9.41 8.51 20.94
CA MET A 51 10.08 7.52 20.09
C MET A 51 9.01 6.65 19.42
N ILE A 52 9.02 6.63 18.09
CA ILE A 52 8.00 5.97 17.30
C ILE A 52 8.62 4.74 16.62
N LEU A 53 7.90 3.61 16.67
CA LEU A 53 8.14 2.47 15.79
C LEU A 53 7.24 2.61 14.56
N ARG A 54 7.84 2.71 13.38
CA ARG A 54 7.13 2.86 12.11
C ARG A 54 7.23 1.58 11.32
N ILE A 55 6.09 0.99 10.99
CA ILE A 55 5.98 -0.24 10.22
C ILE A 55 5.25 0.07 8.92
N ALA A 56 5.97 0.05 7.80
CA ALA A 56 5.37 0.14 6.48
C ALA A 56 5.20 -1.26 5.89
N ILE A 57 3.99 -1.59 5.44
CA ILE A 57 3.63 -2.93 4.98
C ILE A 57 2.83 -2.86 3.68
N LYS A 58 3.18 -3.74 2.73
CA LYS A 58 2.42 -3.96 1.51
C LYS A 58 1.22 -4.86 1.82
N SER A 59 0.05 -4.50 1.30
CA SER A 59 -1.17 -5.29 1.39
C SER A 59 -1.85 -5.42 0.03
N GLU A 60 -2.50 -6.56 -0.23
CA GLU A 60 -3.37 -6.76 -1.40
C GLU A 60 -4.75 -6.08 -1.19
N THR A 61 -5.19 -5.98 0.07
CA THR A 61 -6.37 -5.21 0.45
C THR A 61 -6.08 -3.72 0.32
N ASP A 62 -7.01 -3.00 -0.30
CA ASP A 62 -6.91 -1.55 -0.45
C ASP A 62 -7.18 -0.87 0.90
N PRO A 63 -6.23 -0.10 1.44
CA PRO A 63 -6.40 0.59 2.72
C PRO A 63 -7.43 1.73 2.66
N THR A 64 -7.85 2.15 1.47
CA THR A 64 -8.83 3.23 1.25
C THR A 64 -10.23 2.72 0.91
N SER A 65 -10.40 1.40 0.76
CA SER A 65 -11.70 0.79 0.44
C SER A 65 -12.69 0.93 1.60
N GLU A 66 -13.94 1.27 1.25
CA GLU A 66 -15.06 1.34 2.20
C GLU A 66 -15.79 -0.01 2.34
N ALA A 67 -15.36 -1.04 1.60
CA ALA A 67 -15.98 -2.35 1.67
C ALA A 67 -15.82 -2.95 3.09
N PRO A 68 -16.90 -3.46 3.73
CA PRO A 68 -16.83 -4.00 5.09
C PRO A 68 -15.78 -5.12 5.26
N ALA A 69 -15.61 -5.97 4.23
CA ALA A 69 -14.61 -7.03 4.24
C ALA A 69 -13.17 -6.50 4.27
N ASP A 70 -12.89 -5.44 3.50
CA ASP A 70 -11.56 -4.80 3.44
C ASP A 70 -11.24 -4.06 4.73
N GLN A 71 -12.22 -3.36 5.31
CA GLN A 71 -12.08 -2.70 6.61
C GLN A 71 -11.78 -3.70 7.73
N GLN A 72 -12.46 -4.85 7.73
CA GLN A 72 -12.22 -5.92 8.70
C GLN A 72 -10.82 -6.53 8.53
N ALA A 73 -10.37 -6.75 7.28
CA ALA A 73 -9.01 -7.21 7.02
C ALA A 73 -7.96 -6.20 7.53
N MET A 74 -8.19 -4.89 7.36
CA MET A 74 -7.29 -3.84 7.87
C MET A 74 -7.31 -3.71 9.40
N LEU A 75 -8.44 -3.96 10.05
CA LEU A 75 -8.51 -4.07 11.51
C LEU A 75 -7.69 -5.26 12.01
N HIS A 76 -7.90 -6.44 11.42
CA HIS A 76 -7.17 -7.66 11.78
C HIS A 76 -5.66 -7.49 11.59
N LEU A 77 -5.23 -6.94 10.45
CA LEU A 77 -3.82 -6.66 10.16
C LEU A 77 -3.18 -5.76 11.23
N ARG A 78 -3.83 -4.65 11.58
CA ARG A 78 -3.32 -3.73 12.62
C ARG A 78 -3.22 -4.39 13.99
N GLN A 79 -4.22 -5.19 14.36
CA GLN A 79 -4.23 -5.92 15.63
C GLN A 79 -3.11 -6.96 15.71
N ARG A 80 -2.90 -7.74 14.64
CA ARG A 80 -1.81 -8.75 14.58
C ARG A 80 -0.44 -8.10 14.63
N ILE A 81 -0.22 -7.00 13.91
CA ILE A 81 1.05 -6.26 13.97
C ILE A 81 1.30 -5.71 15.38
N ALA A 82 0.29 -5.15 16.04
CA ALA A 82 0.42 -4.65 17.40
C ALA A 82 0.75 -5.77 18.40
N ALA A 83 0.14 -6.95 18.25
CA ALA A 83 0.44 -8.12 19.07
C ALA A 83 1.88 -8.61 18.86
N MET A 84 2.29 -8.85 17.61
CA MET A 84 3.66 -9.28 17.28
C MET A 84 4.73 -8.31 17.78
N THR A 85 4.45 -7.00 17.67
CA THR A 85 5.36 -5.96 18.18
C THR A 85 5.57 -6.11 19.70
N ARG A 86 4.51 -6.38 20.46
CA ARG A 86 4.59 -6.58 21.92
C ARG A 86 5.29 -7.88 22.30
N GLU A 87 5.06 -8.95 21.53
CA GLU A 87 5.63 -10.28 21.79
C GLU A 87 7.13 -10.36 21.48
N LEU A 88 7.54 -9.83 20.33
CA LEU A 88 8.90 -10.01 19.81
C LEU A 88 9.83 -8.85 20.16
N GLN A 89 9.27 -7.72 20.56
CA GLN A 89 10.02 -6.47 20.74
C GLN A 89 9.47 -5.63 21.90
N PRO A 90 9.72 -6.03 23.17
CA PRO A 90 9.66 -5.08 24.27
C PRO A 90 10.80 -4.06 24.09
N LEU A 91 10.58 -3.06 23.23
CA LEU A 91 11.59 -2.05 22.91
C LEU A 91 11.60 -0.97 24.00
N PRO A 92 12.69 -0.86 24.79
CA PRO A 92 12.77 0.14 25.83
C PRO A 92 12.75 1.54 25.20
N GLY A 93 11.80 2.35 25.65
CA GLY A 93 11.67 3.75 25.24
C GLY A 93 10.88 4.01 23.96
N ILE A 94 10.26 3.01 23.32
CA ILE A 94 9.24 3.25 22.29
C ILE A 94 7.89 3.57 22.92
N GLU A 95 7.33 4.71 22.54
CA GLU A 95 6.09 5.25 23.11
C GLU A 95 4.90 5.08 22.15
N GLN A 96 5.16 4.96 20.85
CA GLN A 96 4.11 4.96 19.83
C GLN A 96 4.40 3.98 18.68
N LEU A 97 3.36 3.31 18.19
CA LEU A 97 3.39 2.45 17.01
C LEU A 97 2.63 3.10 15.85
N GLU A 98 3.30 3.30 14.72
CA GLU A 98 2.70 3.76 13.46
C GLU A 98 2.72 2.62 12.43
N VAL A 99 1.55 2.26 11.90
CA VAL A 99 1.43 1.25 10.83
C VAL A 99 0.95 1.93 9.56
N HIS A 100 1.75 1.85 8.51
CA HIS A 100 1.47 2.41 7.19
C HIS A 100 1.22 1.27 6.21
N VAL A 101 -0.02 1.12 5.75
CA VAL A 101 -0.39 0.10 4.77
C VAL A 101 -0.44 0.73 3.39
N TYR A 102 0.16 0.10 2.39
CA TYR A 102 0.08 0.52 1.00
C TYR A 102 -0.22 -0.67 0.08
N LYS A 103 -0.96 -0.40 -1.00
CA LYS A 103 -1.24 -1.38 -2.06
C LYS A 103 -0.47 -0.99 -3.31
N LEU A 104 0.34 -1.91 -3.84
CA LEU A 104 0.96 -1.73 -5.15
C LEU A 104 -0.02 -2.22 -6.21
N LEU A 105 -0.58 -1.30 -6.99
CA LEU A 105 -1.36 -1.64 -8.17
C LEU A 105 -0.40 -2.11 -9.26
N LYS A 106 -0.64 -3.30 -9.83
CA LYS A 106 0.12 -3.77 -10.99
C LYS A 106 -0.15 -2.84 -12.17
N GLU A 107 0.86 -2.59 -12.98
CA GLU A 107 0.76 -1.67 -14.13
C GLU A 107 -0.39 -2.07 -15.09
N ASP A 108 -0.64 -3.37 -15.28
CA ASP A 108 -1.77 -3.87 -16.07
C ASP A 108 -3.14 -3.43 -15.52
N GLN A 109 -3.29 -3.30 -14.20
CA GLN A 109 -4.55 -2.80 -13.61
C GLN A 109 -4.73 -1.30 -13.85
N ILE A 110 -3.64 -0.54 -13.93
CA ILE A 110 -3.68 0.88 -14.26
C ILE A 110 -4.05 1.06 -15.74
N ARG A 111 -3.49 0.23 -16.63
CA ARG A 111 -3.77 0.25 -18.08
C ARG A 111 -5.23 -0.06 -18.42
N LYS A 112 -5.93 -0.84 -17.59
CA LYS A 112 -7.38 -1.10 -17.72
C LYS A 112 -8.27 0.13 -17.51
N GLN A 113 -7.72 1.21 -16.96
CA GLN A 113 -8.41 2.48 -16.77
C GLN A 113 -7.75 3.55 -17.63
N ALA A 114 -7.72 3.32 -18.94
CA ALA A 114 -7.18 4.28 -19.90
C ALA A 114 -8.33 5.06 -20.58
N TRP A 115 -8.08 6.34 -20.87
CA TRP A 115 -8.99 7.21 -21.61
C TRP A 115 -8.25 7.91 -22.74
N GLN A 116 -8.94 8.15 -23.84
CA GLN A 116 -8.42 8.86 -25.00
C GLN A 116 -9.30 10.06 -25.33
N LEU A 117 -8.67 11.16 -25.75
CA LEU A 117 -9.33 12.36 -26.26
C LEU A 117 -8.75 12.68 -27.65
N LEU A 118 -9.62 12.90 -28.62
CA LEU A 118 -9.20 13.43 -29.93
C LEU A 118 -8.99 14.95 -29.80
N MET A 119 -7.86 15.47 -30.28
CA MET A 119 -7.51 16.90 -30.16
C MET A 119 -8.23 17.73 -31.24
N THR A 120 -9.54 17.62 -31.30
CA THR A 120 -10.45 18.37 -32.19
C THR A 120 -11.49 19.09 -31.35
N ASP A 121 -11.93 20.26 -31.79
CA ASP A 121 -12.93 21.05 -31.08
C ASP A 121 -14.22 20.25 -30.86
N GLY A 122 -14.68 20.19 -29.60
CA GLY A 122 -15.89 19.48 -29.19
C GLY A 122 -15.73 17.98 -28.91
N ALA A 123 -14.51 17.43 -28.92
CA ALA A 123 -14.28 16.01 -28.60
C ALA A 123 -14.51 15.69 -27.12
N GLN A 124 -14.93 14.45 -26.85
CA GLN A 124 -15.17 13.92 -25.50
C GLN A 124 -14.19 12.79 -25.17
N TRP A 125 -13.90 12.62 -23.87
CA TRP A 125 -13.10 11.51 -23.35
C TRP A 125 -13.80 10.17 -23.60
N GLN A 126 -13.08 9.21 -24.19
CA GLN A 126 -13.56 7.86 -24.47
C GLN A 126 -12.71 6.83 -23.72
N PRO A 127 -13.31 5.84 -23.04
CA PRO A 127 -12.55 4.75 -22.42
C PRO A 127 -11.85 3.91 -23.49
N LEU A 128 -10.63 3.49 -23.19
CA LEU A 128 -9.75 2.71 -24.07
C LEU A 128 -9.62 1.29 -23.52
N ASP A 129 -9.97 0.30 -24.34
CA ASP A 129 -9.78 -1.12 -24.00
C ASP A 129 -8.30 -1.54 -24.17
N GLU A 130 -7.93 -2.71 -23.60
CA GLU A 130 -6.55 -3.24 -23.61
C GLU A 130 -5.93 -3.39 -25.02
N THR A 131 -6.76 -3.44 -26.06
CA THR A 131 -6.34 -3.52 -27.48
C THR A 131 -6.12 -2.16 -28.14
N GLY A 132 -6.26 -1.05 -27.42
CA GLY A 132 -6.13 0.31 -27.99
C GLY A 132 -7.30 0.72 -28.88
N THR A 133 -8.45 0.06 -28.73
CA THR A 133 -9.69 0.39 -29.46
C THR A 133 -10.64 1.12 -28.51
N THR A 134 -11.35 2.13 -29.01
CA THR A 134 -12.36 2.84 -28.22
C THR A 134 -13.49 1.86 -27.91
N ALA A 135 -13.75 1.62 -26.62
CA ALA A 135 -14.85 0.77 -26.20
C ALA A 135 -16.14 1.41 -26.70
N THR A 136 -16.73 0.85 -27.75
CA THR A 136 -17.97 1.38 -28.31
C THR A 136 -19.03 1.18 -27.25
N VAL A 137 -19.38 2.25 -26.54
CA VAL A 137 -20.56 2.30 -25.67
C VAL A 137 -21.73 1.84 -26.53
N GLN A 138 -22.20 0.61 -26.28
CA GLN A 138 -23.42 0.11 -26.90
C GLN A 138 -24.53 1.08 -26.52
N LYS A 139 -24.90 1.93 -27.47
CA LYS A 139 -26.11 2.75 -27.47
C LYS A 139 -27.27 1.86 -27.02
N PRO A 140 -28.10 2.27 -26.04
CA PRO A 140 -29.30 1.52 -25.73
C PRO A 140 -30.10 1.39 -27.02
N THR A 141 -30.38 0.15 -27.42
CA THR A 141 -31.29 -0.14 -28.54
C THR A 141 -32.60 0.57 -28.23
N ALA A 142 -32.94 1.55 -29.07
CA ALA A 142 -34.25 2.16 -29.09
C ALA A 142 -35.26 1.04 -29.33
N ALA A 143 -35.96 0.63 -28.28
CA ALA A 143 -37.12 -0.24 -28.42
C ALA A 143 -38.19 0.56 -29.19
N ALA A 144 -38.49 0.05 -30.37
CA ALA A 144 -39.46 0.59 -31.30
C ALA A 144 -40.80 0.84 -30.63
N ALA A 145 -41.38 2.03 -30.87
CA ALA A 145 -42.81 2.24 -30.76
C ALA A 145 -43.51 1.41 -31.85
N PRO A 146 -44.51 0.57 -31.54
CA PRO A 146 -45.52 0.18 -32.50
C PRO A 146 -46.68 1.17 -32.45
N GLY A 147 -47.03 1.68 -33.62
CA GLY A 147 -48.12 2.61 -33.83
C GLY A 147 -49.51 2.05 -33.49
N ASN A 148 -50.34 2.99 -33.09
CA ASN A 148 -51.78 3.15 -33.27
C ASN A 148 -52.57 1.99 -33.93
N SER A 149 -53.61 1.50 -33.23
CA SER A 149 -54.90 1.04 -33.79
C SER A 149 -55.87 0.65 -32.66
N LYS A 150 -56.80 1.52 -32.28
CA LYS A 150 -58.26 1.44 -32.58
C LYS A 150 -59.05 2.45 -31.74
#